data_AF-A0A7J8QAV6-F1
#
_entry.id   AF-A0A7J8QAV6-F1
#
_cell.length_a   1.000
_cell.length_b   1.000
_cell.length_c   1.000
_cell.angle_alpha   90.00
_cell.angle_beta   90.00
_cell.angle_gamma   90.00
#
_symmetry.space_group_name_H-M   'P 1'
#
loop_
_entity.id
_entity.type
_entity.pdbx_description
1 polymer ?
#
loop_
_entity_poly.entity_id
_entity_poly.type
_entity_poly.pdbx_seq_one_letter_code
_entity_poly.pdbx_strand_id
1 'polypeptide(L)'
;MLLEGIRKNTREMIEEQEAVRGRLFTIQDVMQSTVRAWLQDRSLRVTHNLGVFGGCGLVLTIITGLFGINVDGIPGAEGTPYAFGLFTAILVVIGIVLIVIGMLYLGLREPINEELVQVRKLELQELVKMFQHEAEAHAQVRKSTYRNNLTPTSGDGFLDDADYVLIQ
;
A
#
# COMPACT_ATOMS: atom_id res chain seq x y z
N MET A 1 -25.60 -28.30 -40.28
CA MET A 1 -26.15 -27.83 -38.98
C MET A 1 -25.15 -27.92 -37.83
N LEU A 2 -24.62 -29.10 -37.45
CA LEU A 2 -23.64 -29.19 -36.33
C LEU A 2 -22.31 -28.45 -36.60
N LEU A 3 -21.78 -28.53 -37.83
CA LEU A 3 -20.59 -27.79 -38.26
C LEU A 3 -20.77 -26.27 -38.24
N GLU A 4 -21.98 -25.78 -38.55
CA GLU A 4 -22.34 -24.36 -38.44
C GLU A 4 -22.29 -23.89 -36.98
N GLY A 5 -22.86 -24.69 -36.07
CA GLY A 5 -22.91 -24.40 -34.64
C GLY A 5 -21.53 -24.41 -33.99
N ILE A 6 -20.68 -25.39 -34.32
CA ILE A 6 -19.29 -25.45 -33.84
C ILE A 6 -18.50 -24.24 -34.34
N ARG A 7 -18.59 -23.90 -35.64
CA ARG A 7 -17.90 -22.74 -36.20
C ARG A 7 -18.34 -21.41 -35.56
N LYS A 8 -19.62 -21.28 -35.22
CA LYS A 8 -20.15 -20.10 -34.53
C LYS A 8 -19.63 -20.01 -33.09
N ASN A 9 -19.71 -21.11 -32.34
CA ASN A 9 -19.20 -21.16 -30.96
C ASN A 9 -17.68 -20.96 -30.89
N THR A 10 -16.92 -21.47 -31.86
CA THR A 10 -15.47 -21.24 -31.94
C THR A 10 -15.14 -19.78 -32.27
N ARG A 11 -15.94 -19.10 -33.11
CA ARG A 11 -15.76 -17.66 -33.38
C ARG A 11 -16.06 -16.81 -32.15
N GLU A 12 -17.16 -17.09 -31.46
CA GLU A 12 -17.52 -16.41 -30.21
C GLU A 12 -16.44 -16.64 -29.13
N MET A 13 -15.90 -17.86 -29.02
CA MET A 13 -14.81 -18.17 -28.09
C MET A 13 -13.48 -17.50 -28.48
N ILE A 14 -13.21 -17.30 -29.78
CA ILE A 14 -12.03 -16.55 -30.25
C ILE A 14 -12.19 -15.06 -29.89
N GLU A 15 -13.36 -14.46 -30.12
CA GLU A 15 -13.63 -13.07 -29.71
C GLU A 15 -13.53 -12.90 -28.18
N GLU A 16 -14.07 -13.84 -27.41
CA GLU A 16 -13.94 -13.84 -25.95
C GLU A 16 -12.47 -13.95 -25.51
N GLN A 17 -11.67 -14.82 -26.14
CA GLN A 17 -10.25 -14.94 -25.84
C GLN A 17 -9.45 -13.70 -26.25
N GLU A 18 -9.79 -13.03 -27.35
CA GLU A 18 -9.18 -11.77 -27.75
C GLU A 18 -9.46 -10.66 -26.73
N ALA A 19 -10.69 -10.60 -26.21
CA ALA A 19 -11.05 -9.68 -25.14
C ALA A 19 -10.32 -9.98 -23.82
N VAL A 20 -10.18 -11.26 -23.45
CA VAL A 20 -9.41 -11.69 -22.27
C VAL A 20 -7.91 -11.37 -22.44
N ARG A 21 -7.36 -11.55 -23.64
CA ARG A 21 -5.97 -11.24 -23.98
C ARG A 21 -5.69 -9.74 -23.88
N GLY A 22 -6.60 -8.90 -24.37
CA GLY A 22 -6.50 -7.44 -24.24
C GLY A 22 -6.42 -7.00 -22.77
N ARG A 23 -7.28 -7.56 -21.92
CA ARG A 23 -7.27 -7.29 -20.47
C ARG A 23 -6.00 -7.79 -19.80
N LEU A 24 -5.50 -8.97 -20.17
CA LEU A 24 -4.26 -9.52 -19.64
C LEU A 24 -3.06 -8.62 -19.97
N PHE A 25 -3.02 -8.06 -21.19
CA PHE A 25 -1.97 -7.14 -21.61
C PHE A 25 -1.99 -5.84 -20.81
N THR A 26 -3.18 -5.27 -20.58
CA THR A 26 -3.35 -4.09 -19.71
C THR A 26 -2.93 -4.38 -18.28
N ILE A 27 -3.29 -5.55 -17.72
CA ILE A 27 -2.90 -5.94 -16.36
C ILE A 27 -1.39 -6.13 -16.25
N GLN A 28 -0.75 -6.76 -17.24
CA GLN A 28 0.71 -6.89 -17.27
C GLN A 28 1.41 -5.53 -17.27
N ASP A 29 0.91 -4.58 -18.06
CA ASP A 29 1.48 -3.25 -18.16
C ASP A 29 1.31 -2.45 -16.84
N VAL A 30 0.14 -2.53 -16.21
CA VAL A 30 -0.12 -1.90 -14.90
C VAL A 30 0.70 -2.56 -13.78
N MET A 31 0.84 -3.88 -13.79
CA MET A 31 1.67 -4.61 -12.82
C MET A 31 3.14 -4.22 -12.98
N GLN A 32 3.66 -4.20 -14.21
CA GLN A 32 5.06 -3.83 -14.47
C GLN A 32 5.35 -2.38 -14.09
N SER A 33 4.47 -1.44 -14.43
CA SER A 33 4.61 -0.04 -14.05
C SER A 33 4.54 0.16 -12.54
N THR A 34 3.62 -0.53 -11.84
CA THR A 34 3.51 -0.48 -10.37
C THR A 34 4.75 -1.08 -9.68
N VAL A 35 5.24 -2.23 -10.14
CA VAL A 35 6.44 -2.87 -9.60
C VAL A 35 7.67 -2.00 -9.79
N ARG A 36 7.83 -1.39 -10.98
CA ARG A 36 8.93 -0.44 -11.24
C ARG A 36 8.86 0.77 -10.33
N ALA A 37 7.69 1.39 -10.19
CA ALA A 37 7.49 2.52 -9.29
C ALA A 37 7.79 2.14 -7.83
N TRP A 38 7.36 0.95 -7.39
CA TRP A 38 7.63 0.44 -6.05
C TRP A 38 9.13 0.17 -5.80
N LEU A 39 9.82 -0.45 -6.76
CA LEU A 39 11.28 -0.67 -6.70
C LEU A 39 12.03 0.66 -6.62
N GLN A 40 11.60 1.66 -7.39
CA GLN A 40 12.22 2.99 -7.41
C GLN A 40 12.01 3.72 -6.07
N ASP A 41 10.80 3.66 -5.51
CA ASP A 41 10.45 4.26 -4.21
C ASP A 41 11.10 3.52 -3.02
N ARG A 42 11.30 2.20 -3.13
CA ARG A 42 12.02 1.39 -2.14
C ARG A 42 13.54 1.61 -2.21
N SER A 43 14.09 1.68 -3.42
CA SER A 43 15.52 1.93 -3.64
C SER A 43 15.94 3.29 -3.08
N LEU A 44 15.13 4.33 -3.28
CA LEU A 44 15.43 5.66 -2.74
C LEU A 44 15.58 5.66 -1.21
N ARG A 45 14.75 4.92 -0.48
CA ARG A 45 14.82 4.84 1.00
C ARG A 45 15.92 3.91 1.51
N VAL A 46 16.15 2.77 0.85
CA VAL A 46 17.16 1.79 1.29
C VAL A 46 18.58 2.27 0.98
N THR A 47 18.82 2.84 -0.20
CA THR A 47 20.14 3.37 -0.60
C THR A 47 20.53 4.57 0.27
N HIS A 48 19.56 5.38 0.67
CA HIS A 48 19.78 6.52 1.55
C HIS A 48 20.28 6.08 2.93
N ASN A 49 19.57 5.18 3.60
CA ASN A 49 19.99 4.66 4.91
C ASN A 49 21.33 3.91 4.82
N LEU A 50 21.51 3.08 3.78
CA LEU A 50 22.73 2.32 3.59
C LEU A 50 23.94 3.22 3.28
N GLY A 51 23.74 4.34 2.58
CA GLY A 51 24.77 5.34 2.32
C GLY A 51 25.25 6.02 3.60
N VAL A 52 24.34 6.34 4.53
CA VAL A 52 24.69 6.91 5.84
C VAL A 52 25.53 5.94 6.66
N PHE A 53 25.06 4.70 6.83
CA PHE A 53 25.77 3.69 7.60
C PHE A 53 27.10 3.29 6.95
N GLY A 54 27.12 3.14 5.62
CA GLY A 54 28.31 2.78 4.85
C GLY A 54 29.37 3.87 4.87
N GLY A 55 28.99 5.13 4.67
CA GLY A 55 29.92 6.27 4.71
C GLY A 55 30.50 6.52 6.11
N CYS A 56 29.67 6.51 7.15
CA CYS A 56 30.14 6.65 8.52
C CYS A 56 31.02 5.47 8.94
N GLY A 57 30.61 4.24 8.60
CA GLY A 57 31.37 3.03 8.85
C GLY A 57 32.75 3.06 8.20
N LEU A 58 32.83 3.49 6.93
CA LEU A 58 34.10 3.60 6.21
C LEU A 58 35.09 4.52 6.92
N VAL A 59 34.66 5.72 7.33
CA VAL A 59 35.53 6.69 8.03
C VAL A 59 36.02 6.11 9.36
N LEU A 60 35.12 5.52 10.15
CA LEU A 60 35.48 4.90 11.43
C LEU A 60 36.43 3.70 11.22
N THR A 61 36.21 2.86 10.21
CA THR A 61 37.10 1.73 9.90
C THR A 61 38.50 2.19 9.53
N ILE A 62 38.66 3.28 8.77
CA ILE A 62 39.97 3.84 8.44
C ILE A 62 40.70 4.31 9.70
N ILE A 63 40.01 5.09 10.55
CA ILE A 63 40.60 5.62 11.79
C ILE A 63 40.98 4.46 12.73
N THR A 64 40.06 3.52 12.96
CA THR A 64 40.29 2.39 13.87
C THR A 64 41.37 1.44 13.33
N GLY A 65 41.47 1.26 12.01
CA GLY A 65 42.52 0.46 11.38
C GLY A 65 43.92 1.08 11.51
N LEU A 66 44.03 2.41 11.33
CA LEU A 66 45.29 3.13 11.48
C LEU A 66 45.86 3.03 12.91
N PHE A 67 45.02 3.30 13.91
CA PHE A 67 45.41 3.22 15.32
C PHE A 67 45.47 1.78 15.85
N GLY A 68 44.78 0.83 15.22
CA GLY A 68 44.85 -0.59 15.57
C GLY A 68 46.18 -1.24 15.20
N ILE A 69 46.83 -0.77 14.12
CA ILE A 69 48.18 -1.20 13.73
C ILE A 69 49.26 -0.40 14.47
N ASN A 70 48.99 0.86 14.79
CA ASN A 70 49.92 1.77 15.46
C ASN A 70 49.39 2.20 16.84
N VAL A 71 49.25 1.23 17.74
CA VAL A 71 48.74 1.46 19.10
C VAL A 71 49.71 2.32 19.93
N ASP A 72 51.00 2.30 19.59
CA ASP A 72 52.04 3.17 20.17
C ASP A 72 51.91 4.64 19.75
N GLY A 73 51.17 4.94 18.68
CA GLY A 73 50.89 6.29 18.20
C GLY A 73 49.69 6.95 18.89
N ILE A 74 49.07 6.28 19.86
CA ILE A 74 47.96 6.85 20.63
C ILE A 74 48.52 7.92 21.58
N PRO A 75 48.14 9.19 21.43
CA PRO A 75 48.63 10.26 22.29
C PRO A 75 48.22 9.99 23.75
N GLY A 76 49.21 9.88 24.64
CA GLY A 76 49.02 9.56 26.06
C GLY A 76 49.31 8.12 26.47
N ALA A 77 49.71 7.25 25.53
CA ALA A 77 50.08 5.85 25.80
C ALA A 77 51.28 5.69 26.74
N GLU A 78 52.27 6.59 26.67
CA GLU A 78 53.50 6.51 27.48
C GLU A 78 53.28 6.88 28.97
N GLY A 79 52.15 7.51 29.32
CA GLY A 79 51.93 8.08 30.65
C GLY A 79 50.75 7.52 31.45
N THR A 80 49.81 6.81 30.80
CA THR A 80 48.62 6.27 31.48
C THR A 80 48.14 4.94 30.90
N PRO A 81 47.89 3.90 31.72
CA PRO A 81 47.39 2.59 31.24
C PRO A 81 45.97 2.65 30.67
N TYR A 82 45.26 3.77 30.84
CA TYR A 82 43.88 3.97 30.37
C TYR A 82 43.78 4.67 29.00
N ALA A 83 44.90 5.07 28.39
CA ALA A 83 44.92 5.85 27.14
C ALA A 83 44.16 5.18 25.99
N PHE A 84 44.33 3.87 25.83
CA PHE A 84 43.60 3.07 24.81
C PHE A 84 42.09 3.05 25.05
N GLY A 85 41.67 2.90 26.30
CA GLY A 85 40.25 2.89 26.67
C GLY A 85 39.59 4.25 26.45
N LEU A 86 40.28 5.33 26.82
CA LEU A 86 39.81 6.70 26.59
C LEU A 86 39.68 7.01 25.10
N PHE A 87 40.68 6.64 24.30
CA PHE A 87 40.65 6.81 22.84
C PHE A 87 39.49 6.04 22.20
N THR A 88 39.29 4.79 22.63
CA THR A 88 38.18 3.94 22.17
C THR A 88 36.82 4.55 22.55
N ALA A 89 36.67 5.06 23.77
CA ALA A 89 35.46 5.74 24.21
C ALA A 89 35.17 7.00 23.37
N ILE A 90 36.21 7.79 23.07
CA ILE A 90 36.09 8.96 22.18
C ILE A 90 35.65 8.53 20.78
N LEU A 91 36.23 7.47 20.21
CA LEU A 91 35.81 6.95 18.91
C LEU A 91 34.36 6.48 18.89
N VAL A 92 33.89 5.82 19.96
CA VAL A 92 32.49 5.42 20.09
C VAL A 92 31.58 6.64 20.13
N VAL A 93 31.94 7.69 20.89
CA VAL A 93 31.17 8.94 20.94
C VAL A 93 31.14 9.62 19.57
N ILE A 94 32.27 9.70 18.87
CA ILE A 94 32.35 10.22 17.50
C ILE A 94 31.45 9.40 16.56
N GLY A 95 31.46 8.07 16.69
CA GLY A 95 30.59 7.19 15.91
C GLY A 95 29.10 7.46 16.15
N ILE A 96 28.69 7.63 17.41
CA ILE A 96 27.31 8.00 17.76
C ILE A 96 26.95 9.37 17.17
N VAL A 97 27.83 10.36 17.32
CA VAL A 97 27.63 11.70 16.76
C VAL A 97 27.50 11.65 15.23
N LEU A 98 28.34 10.87 14.53
CA LEU A 98 28.26 10.68 13.08
C LEU A 98 26.97 9.98 12.67
N ILE A 99 26.46 9.02 13.45
CA ILE A 99 25.17 8.37 13.19
C ILE A 99 24.01 9.37 13.40
N VAL A 100 24.04 10.15 14.49
CA VAL A 100 23.01 11.16 14.79
C VAL A 100 23.02 12.27 13.74
N ILE A 101 24.20 12.81 13.40
CA ILE A 101 24.35 13.79 12.33
C ILE A 101 23.96 13.16 10.99
N GLY A 102 24.37 11.93 10.69
CA GLY A 102 23.95 11.20 9.50
C GLY A 102 22.43 11.08 9.40
N MET A 103 21.75 10.78 10.51
CA MET A 103 20.29 10.76 10.58
C MET A 103 19.65 12.15 10.42
N LEU A 104 20.24 13.20 10.99
CA LEU A 104 19.73 14.57 10.92
C LEU A 104 19.99 15.25 9.56
N TYR A 105 21.20 15.10 9.02
CA TYR A 105 21.73 15.82 7.86
C TYR A 105 21.28 15.19 6.55
N LEU A 106 21.24 13.86 6.47
CA LEU A 106 20.59 13.19 5.36
C LEU A 106 19.07 13.14 5.53
N GLY A 107 18.57 13.40 6.74
CA GLY A 107 17.15 13.56 6.99
C GLY A 107 16.39 12.25 6.85
N LEU A 108 15.57 11.97 7.86
CA LEU A 108 14.25 11.45 7.55
C LEU A 108 13.69 12.32 6.42
N ARG A 109 13.52 11.76 5.21
CA ARG A 109 12.29 12.10 4.50
C ARG A 109 11.19 11.88 5.51
N GLU A 110 10.51 12.96 5.86
CA GLU A 110 9.58 13.08 6.97
C GLU A 110 8.89 11.75 7.24
N PRO A 111 8.86 11.26 8.50
CA PRO A 111 7.95 10.17 8.82
C PRO A 111 6.59 10.65 8.34
N ILE A 112 5.98 9.95 7.38
CA ILE A 112 4.77 10.40 6.65
C ILE A 112 3.91 11.14 7.66
N ASN A 113 3.89 12.48 7.55
CA ASN A 113 3.43 13.35 8.61
C ASN A 113 2.05 12.83 9.00
N GLU A 114 1.82 12.48 10.27
CA GLU A 114 0.59 11.80 10.67
C GLU A 114 -0.64 12.60 10.20
N GLU A 115 -0.47 13.92 10.08
CA GLU A 115 -1.38 14.86 9.43
C GLU A 115 -1.76 14.49 7.99
N LEU A 116 -0.79 14.16 7.12
CA LEU A 116 -1.05 13.74 5.73
C LEU A 116 -1.81 12.41 5.67
N VAL A 117 -1.50 11.49 6.59
CA VAL A 117 -2.23 10.22 6.73
C VAL A 117 -3.66 10.47 7.18
N GLN A 118 -3.87 11.41 8.10
CA GLN A 118 -5.20 11.80 8.57
C GLN A 118 -6.01 12.44 7.45
N VAL A 119 -5.44 13.37 6.67
CA VAL A 119 -6.12 13.99 5.52
C VAL A 119 -6.55 12.94 4.49
N ARG A 120 -5.66 12.01 4.12
CA ARG A 120 -6.01 10.93 3.18
C ARG A 120 -7.08 9.99 3.73
N LYS A 121 -7.07 9.71 5.03
CA LYS A 121 -8.12 8.92 5.69
C LYS A 121 -9.48 9.64 5.67
N LEU A 122 -9.48 10.96 5.87
CA LEU A 122 -10.70 11.77 5.81
C LEU A 122 -11.28 11.80 4.38
N GLU A 123 -10.44 12.02 3.37
CA GLU A 123 -10.86 11.96 1.96
C GLU A 123 -11.44 10.57 1.59
N LEU A 124 -10.81 9.48 2.06
CA LEU A 124 -11.29 8.13 1.81
C LEU A 124 -12.63 7.85 2.50
N GLN A 125 -12.80 8.33 3.73
CA GLN A 125 -14.07 8.21 4.45
C GLN A 125 -15.19 9.00 3.76
N GLU A 126 -14.88 10.18 3.23
CA GLU A 126 -15.85 10.98 2.46
C GLU A 126 -16.27 10.26 1.18
N LEU A 127 -15.32 9.71 0.42
CA LEU A 127 -15.62 8.90 -0.77
C LEU A 127 -16.47 7.68 -0.44
N VAL A 128 -16.13 6.93 0.61
CA VAL A 128 -16.91 5.76 1.03
C VAL A 128 -18.35 6.15 1.40
N LYS A 129 -18.53 7.27 2.10
CA LYS A 129 -19.87 7.80 2.43
C LYS A 129 -20.65 8.22 1.19
N MET A 130 -20.00 8.87 0.23
CA MET A 130 -20.61 9.24 -1.05
C MET A 130 -21.08 8.00 -1.82
N PHE A 131 -20.25 6.97 -1.92
CA PHE A 131 -20.63 5.70 -2.56
C PHE A 131 -21.74 4.95 -1.81
N GLN A 132 -21.73 4.94 -0.48
CA GLN A 132 -22.84 4.37 0.29
C GLN A 132 -24.15 5.12 0.03
N HIS A 133 -24.10 6.44 0.02
CA HIS A 133 -25.28 7.28 -0.24
C HIS A 133 -25.82 7.07 -1.66
N GLU A 134 -24.93 6.99 -2.66
CA GLU A 134 -25.31 6.64 -4.03
C GLU A 134 -25.91 5.23 -4.09
N ALA A 135 -25.29 4.22 -3.47
CA ALA A 135 -25.81 2.85 -3.47
C ALA A 135 -27.21 2.75 -2.83
N GLU A 136 -27.46 3.47 -1.74
CA GLU A 136 -28.78 3.54 -1.09
C GLU A 136 -29.81 4.29 -1.94
N ALA A 137 -29.42 5.39 -2.60
CA ALA A 137 -30.28 6.11 -3.54
C ALA A 137 -30.64 5.21 -4.74
N HIS A 138 -29.67 4.47 -5.28
CA HIS A 138 -29.89 3.49 -6.36
C HIS A 138 -30.81 2.34 -5.91
N ALA A 139 -30.73 1.91 -4.65
CA ALA A 139 -31.64 0.91 -4.08
C ALA A 139 -33.08 1.45 -3.88
N GLN A 140 -33.24 2.71 -3.45
CA GLN A 140 -34.55 3.33 -3.25
C GLN A 140 -35.28 3.60 -4.58
N VAL A 141 -34.57 3.99 -5.63
CA VAL A 141 -35.16 4.17 -6.98
C VAL A 141 -35.80 2.86 -7.44
N ARG A 142 -35.12 1.72 -7.26
CA ARG A 142 -35.67 0.38 -7.58
C ARG A 142 -36.94 0.07 -6.79
N LYS A 143 -37.02 0.50 -5.53
CA LYS A 143 -38.19 0.29 -4.66
C LYS A 143 -39.37 1.19 -5.06
N SER A 144 -39.11 2.43 -5.48
CA SER A 144 -40.15 3.35 -5.98
C SER A 144 -40.72 2.89 -7.33
N THR A 145 -39.86 2.39 -8.23
CA THR A 145 -40.28 1.84 -9.53
C THR A 145 -41.12 0.58 -9.37
N TYR A 146 -40.85 -0.26 -8.35
CA TYR A 146 -41.68 -1.43 -8.04
C TYR A 146 -43.04 -1.02 -7.45
N ARG A 147 -43.09 -0.02 -6.55
CA ARG A 147 -44.36 0.49 -5.98
C ARG A 147 -45.27 1.18 -7.00
N ASN A 148 -44.69 1.91 -7.96
CA ASN A 148 -45.47 2.65 -8.96
C ASN A 148 -45.99 1.75 -10.10
N ASN A 149 -45.51 0.51 -10.22
CA ASN A 149 -45.98 -0.48 -11.19
C ASN A 149 -47.08 -1.41 -10.64
N LEU A 150 -47.53 -1.24 -9.39
CA LEU A 150 -48.79 -1.81 -8.93
C LEU A 150 -49.91 -0.80 -9.20
N THR A 151 -50.63 -1.00 -10.30
CA THR A 151 -51.96 -0.44 -10.52
C THR A 151 -52.85 -0.76 -9.31
N PRO A 152 -53.78 0.12 -8.91
CA PRO A 152 -54.80 -0.22 -7.92
C PRO A 152 -55.73 -1.26 -8.56
N THR A 153 -55.44 -2.53 -8.36
CA THR A 153 -56.31 -3.63 -8.80
C THR A 153 -57.51 -3.67 -7.88
N SER A 154 -58.68 -3.42 -8.47
CA SER A 154 -60.01 -3.63 -7.93
C SER A 154 -60.12 -4.99 -7.23
N GLY A 155 -60.01 -5.00 -5.90
CA GLY A 155 -60.11 -6.21 -5.08
C GLY A 155 -60.80 -5.99 -3.74
N ASP A 156 -61.45 -4.84 -3.55
CA ASP A 156 -62.02 -4.39 -2.27
C ASP A 156 -63.56 -4.32 -2.32
N GLY A 157 -64.19 -5.26 -3.05
CA GLY A 157 -65.64 -5.24 -3.32
C GLY A 157 -66.38 -6.57 -3.20
N PHE A 158 -65.75 -7.65 -2.75
CA PHE A 158 -66.42 -8.93 -2.54
C PHE A 158 -66.00 -9.52 -1.19
N LEU A 159 -66.46 -8.87 -0.13
CA LEU A 159 -66.61 -9.44 1.21
C LEU A 159 -68.11 -9.48 1.51
N ASP A 160 -68.85 -10.36 0.84
CA ASP A 160 -70.15 -10.84 1.29
C ASP A 160 -70.49 -12.14 0.54
N ASP A 161 -71.13 -13.09 1.21
CA ASP A 161 -71.37 -14.51 0.87
C ASP A 161 -70.12 -15.42 0.98
N ALA A 162 -69.80 -15.99 2.15
CA ALA A 162 -70.47 -17.12 2.81
C ALA A 162 -70.45 -18.42 1.98
N ASP A 163 -69.55 -19.36 2.32
CA ASP A 163 -69.90 -20.65 2.96
C ASP A 163 -68.64 -21.55 3.02
N TYR A 164 -68.05 -21.72 4.21
CA TYR A 164 -66.96 -22.67 4.42
C TYR A 164 -67.53 -23.94 5.06
N VAL A 165 -67.67 -24.99 4.25
CA VAL A 165 -67.93 -26.35 4.74
C VAL A 165 -66.65 -26.89 5.38
N LEU A 166 -66.65 -26.99 6.71
CA LEU A 166 -65.71 -27.76 7.52
C LEU A 166 -65.92 -29.26 7.27
N ILE A 167 -64.98 -29.92 6.61
CA ILE A 167 -64.94 -31.38 6.54
C ILE A 167 -64.01 -31.86 7.66
N GLN A 168 -64.60 -32.55 8.64
CA GLN A 168 -63.94 -33.46 9.58
C GLN A 168 -64.03 -34.89 9.04
#